data_AF-A0A969E112-F1
#
_entry.id   AF-A0A969E112-F1
#
_cell.length_a   1.000
_cell.length_b   1.000
_cell.length_c   1.000
_cell.angle_alpha   90.00
_cell.angle_beta   90.00
_cell.angle_gamma   90.00
#
_symmetry.space_group_name_H-M   'P 1'
#
loop_
_entity.id
_entity.type
_entity.pdbx_description
1 polymer ?
#
loop_
_entity_poly.entity_id
_entity_poly.type
_entity_poly.pdbx_seq_one_letter_code
_entity_poly.pdbx_strand_id
1 'polypeptide(L)'
;MALSKKPTQIKTSVSEETVTALINKGGSVPAVISEKSASEKTHKKVLKGGQVPIQLRLTPEIVDVIDELIGKKIIPVSRHSWFMNAIAEQIKREQTE
;
A
#
# COMPACT_ATOMS: atom_id res chain seq x y z
N MET A 1 16.90 -29.09 46.18
CA MET A 1 16.59 -27.69 45.86
C MET A 1 17.84 -26.85 46.08
N ALA A 2 18.40 -26.24 45.04
CA ALA A 2 19.59 -25.40 45.14
C ALA A 2 19.18 -23.93 45.02
N LEU A 3 19.46 -23.13 46.06
CA LEU A 3 19.24 -21.68 46.07
C LEU A 3 20.41 -21.01 45.33
N SER A 4 20.13 -20.49 44.14
CA SER A 4 21.07 -19.72 43.32
C SER A 4 21.37 -18.36 43.96
N LYS A 5 22.65 -17.96 43.96
CA LYS A 5 23.12 -16.68 44.51
C LYS A 5 22.45 -15.50 43.81
N LYS A 6 22.10 -14.47 44.58
CA LYS A 6 21.50 -13.22 44.08
C LYS A 6 22.48 -12.52 43.12
N PRO A 7 22.01 -12.00 41.96
CA PRO A 7 22.90 -11.34 41.01
C PRO A 7 23.39 -10.00 41.58
N THR A 8 24.69 -9.79 41.52
CA THR A 8 25.33 -8.51 41.87
C THR A 8 24.92 -7.46 40.83
N GLN A 9 24.27 -6.38 41.27
CA GLN A 9 23.95 -5.27 40.37
C GLN A 9 25.23 -4.56 39.95
N ILE A 10 25.58 -4.69 38.68
CA ILE A 10 26.65 -3.91 38.04
C ILE A 10 26.13 -2.48 37.95
N LYS A 11 26.72 -1.55 38.70
CA LYS A 11 26.50 -0.11 38.53
C LYS A 11 27.19 0.31 37.25
N THR A 12 26.50 0.16 36.11
CA THR A 12 26.97 0.70 34.84
C THR A 12 26.78 2.22 34.89
N SER A 13 27.88 2.96 35.01
CA SER A 13 27.86 4.40 34.79
C SER A 13 27.52 4.64 33.32
N VAL A 14 26.26 4.95 33.03
CA VAL A 14 25.82 5.33 31.69
C VAL A 14 26.53 6.64 31.34
N SER A 15 27.27 6.65 30.22
CA SER A 15 27.99 7.84 29.77
C SER A 15 27.00 8.88 29.22
N GLU A 16 27.26 10.16 29.47
CA GLU A 16 26.40 11.26 29.03
C GLU A 16 26.21 11.30 27.49
N GLU A 17 27.18 10.75 26.74
CA GLU A 17 27.12 10.55 25.30
C GLU A 17 26.01 9.57 24.85
N THR A 18 25.74 8.52 25.63
CA THR A 18 24.65 7.59 25.30
C THR A 18 23.27 8.19 25.61
N VAL A 19 23.20 9.08 26.60
CA VAL A 19 21.97 9.82 26.95
C VAL A 19 21.66 10.88 25.89
N THR A 20 22.65 11.64 25.45
CA THR A 20 22.48 12.65 24.39
C THR A 20 22.10 12.02 23.04
N ALA A 21 22.69 10.87 22.69
CA ALA A 21 22.27 10.11 21.51
C ALA A 21 20.81 9.65 21.56
N LEU A 22 20.29 9.31 22.75
CA LEU A 22 18.88 8.92 22.93
C LEU A 22 17.94 10.13 22.83
N ILE A 23 18.32 11.27 23.41
CA ILE A 23 17.55 12.53 23.36
C ILE A 23 17.44 13.03 21.92
N ASN A 24 18.53 13.00 21.16
CA ASN A 24 18.56 13.39 19.74
C ASN A 24 17.71 12.47 18.84
N LYS A 25 17.39 11.25 19.31
CA LYS A 25 16.51 10.31 18.61
C LYS A 25 15.02 10.55 18.93
N GLY A 26 14.71 11.34 19.96
CA GLY A 26 13.38 11.63 20.48
C GLY A 26 12.63 12.78 19.80
N GLY A 27 12.79 12.96 18.50
CA GLY A 27 12.19 14.07 17.76
C GLY A 27 11.72 13.70 16.36
N SER A 28 10.90 12.64 16.23
CA SER A 28 10.16 12.43 14.99
C SER A 28 8.99 13.43 14.95
N VAL A 29 9.23 14.60 14.36
CA VAL A 29 8.13 15.44 13.88
C VAL A 29 7.46 14.66 12.74
N PRO A 30 6.15 14.34 12.81
CA PRO A 30 5.46 13.82 11.64
C PRO A 30 5.59 14.86 10.55
N ALA A 31 6.19 14.50 9.42
CA ALA A 31 6.14 15.34 8.25
C ALA A 31 4.66 15.59 7.94
N VAL A 32 4.21 16.83 8.15
CA VAL A 32 2.90 17.27 7.68
C VAL A 32 2.86 16.90 6.21
N ILE A 33 1.97 15.97 5.85
CA ILE A 33 1.65 15.64 4.47
C ILE A 33 1.02 16.92 3.94
N SER A 34 1.85 17.82 3.45
CA SER A 34 1.45 18.99 2.71
C SER A 34 0.64 18.46 1.55
N GLU A 35 -0.66 18.75 1.57
CA GLU A 35 -1.57 18.65 0.45
C GLU A 35 -1.07 19.60 -0.64
N LYS A 36 0.01 19.22 -1.32
CA LYS A 36 0.49 19.89 -2.51
C LYS A 36 -0.29 19.36 -3.70
N SER A 37 -1.34 20.12 -4.00
CA SER A 37 -1.79 20.48 -5.34
C SER A 37 -1.85 19.34 -6.35
N ALA A 38 -3.09 18.98 -6.69
CA ALA A 38 -3.44 18.44 -7.99
C ALA A 38 -2.71 19.18 -9.12
N SER A 39 -2.31 18.41 -10.13
CA SER A 39 -1.78 18.84 -11.42
C SER A 39 -0.31 19.31 -11.44
N GLU A 40 0.62 18.36 -11.54
CA GLU A 40 1.58 18.32 -12.65
C GLU A 40 2.45 17.05 -12.58
N LYS A 41 2.55 16.35 -13.72
CA LYS A 41 3.63 15.41 -14.05
C LYS A 41 3.75 14.20 -13.12
N THR A 42 2.90 13.20 -13.34
CA THR A 42 3.22 11.82 -12.95
C THR A 42 3.10 10.91 -14.17
N HIS A 43 3.84 11.22 -15.24
CA HIS A 43 4.47 10.15 -16.01
C HIS A 43 5.57 9.54 -15.14
N LYS A 44 5.14 8.83 -14.09
CA LYS A 44 6.00 8.03 -13.23
C LYS A 44 6.62 7.00 -14.16
N LYS A 45 7.94 7.10 -14.34
CA LYS A 45 8.85 6.08 -14.85
C LYS A 45 8.17 4.71 -14.90
N VAL A 46 7.65 4.34 -16.07
CA VAL A 46 7.09 3.00 -16.30
C VAL A 46 8.29 2.06 -16.19
N LEU A 47 8.47 1.46 -15.02
CA LEU A 47 9.37 0.33 -14.87
C LEU A 47 8.84 -0.72 -15.84
N LYS A 48 9.68 -1.19 -16.78
CA LYS A 48 9.33 -2.29 -17.68
C LYS A 48 8.80 -3.45 -16.82
N GLY A 49 7.48 -3.69 -16.83
CA GLY A 49 6.80 -4.71 -16.02
C GLY A 49 5.97 -4.20 -14.81
N GLY A 50 5.89 -2.89 -14.56
CA GLY A 50 5.06 -2.35 -13.47
C GLY A 50 3.58 -2.19 -13.85
N GLN A 51 2.69 -2.42 -12.88
CA GLN A 51 1.26 -2.10 -13.01
C GLN A 51 1.05 -0.58 -13.00
N VAL A 52 0.19 -0.08 -13.90
CA VAL A 52 -0.20 1.33 -13.95
C VAL A 52 -1.56 1.49 -13.25
N PRO A 53 -1.65 2.25 -12.15
CA PRO A 53 -2.93 2.52 -11.52
C PRO A 53 -3.74 3.52 -12.38
N ILE A 54 -5.01 3.21 -12.61
CA ILE A 54 -5.94 4.04 -13.38
C ILE A 54 -7.15 4.33 -12.49
N GLN A 55 -7.59 5.59 -12.46
CA GLN A 55 -8.84 6.00 -11.83
C GLN A 55 -9.93 6.07 -12.89
N LEU A 56 -11.00 5.29 -12.71
CA LEU A 56 -12.15 5.27 -13.61
C LEU A 56 -13.30 6.06 -12.98
N ARG A 57 -14.00 6.86 -13.78
CA ARG A 57 -15.26 7.51 -13.40
C ARG A 57 -16.39 6.76 -14.08
N LEU A 58 -17.12 5.96 -13.31
CA LEU A 58 -18.27 5.18 -13.77
C LEU A 58 -19.54 5.74 -13.13
N THR A 59 -20.66 5.63 -13.83
CA THR A 59 -21.97 5.90 -13.21
C THR A 59 -22.31 4.78 -12.22
N PRO A 60 -23.10 5.07 -11.18
CA PRO A 60 -23.48 4.07 -10.19
C PRO A 60 -24.21 2.87 -10.82
N GLU A 61 -25.09 3.14 -11.80
CA GLU A 61 -25.84 2.11 -12.53
C GLU A 61 -24.93 1.05 -13.17
N ILE A 62 -23.81 1.47 -13.76
CA ILE A 62 -22.85 0.54 -14.37
C ILE A 62 -22.16 -0.32 -13.30
N VAL A 63 -21.83 0.27 -12.15
CA VAL A 63 -21.20 -0.46 -11.04
C VAL A 63 -22.15 -1.51 -10.49
N ASP A 64 -23.43 -1.17 -10.33
CA ASP A 64 -24.45 -2.09 -9.84
C ASP A 64 -24.63 -3.29 -10.79
N VAL A 65 -24.70 -3.02 -12.10
CA VAL A 65 -24.77 -4.07 -13.12
C VAL A 65 -23.55 -5.00 -13.07
N ILE A 66 -22.35 -4.45 -12.90
CA ILE A 66 -21.12 -5.26 -12.80
C ILE A 66 -21.15 -6.14 -11.54
N ASP A 67 -21.57 -5.59 -10.40
CA ASP A 67 -21.64 -6.33 -9.15
C ASP A 67 -22.66 -7.46 -9.21
N GLU A 68 -23.82 -7.25 -9.84
CA GLU A 68 -24.78 -8.32 -10.09
C GLU A 68 -24.20 -9.44 -10.97
N LEU A 69 -23.48 -9.07 -12.05
CA LEU A 69 -22.85 -10.03 -12.95
C LEU A 69 -21.75 -10.84 -12.25
N ILE A 70 -21.00 -10.21 -11.34
CA ILE A 70 -20.00 -10.90 -10.51
C ILE A 70 -20.70 -11.86 -9.54
N GLY A 71 -21.76 -11.42 -8.87
CA GLY A 71 -22.52 -12.23 -7.91
C GLY A 71 -23.20 -13.47 -8.51
N LYS A 72 -23.53 -13.44 -9.81
CA LYS A 72 -24.10 -14.57 -10.54
C LYS A 72 -23.09 -15.66 -10.90
N LYS A 73 -21.77 -15.40 -10.79
CA LYS A 73 -20.74 -16.39 -11.12
C LYS A 73 -20.58 -17.43 -10.02
N ILE A 74 -20.33 -18.68 -10.42
CA ILE A 74 -20.04 -19.80 -9.51
C ILE A 74 -18.79 -19.49 -8.66
N ILE A 75 -17.79 -18.85 -9.27
CA ILE A 75 -16.57 -18.41 -8.58
C ILE A 75 -16.61 -16.88 -8.53
N PRO A 76 -16.69 -16.28 -7.32
CA PRO A 76 -16.66 -14.84 -7.19
C PRO A 76 -15.28 -14.32 -7.60
N VAL A 77 -15.28 -13.32 -8.49
CA VAL A 77 -14.07 -12.64 -8.96
C VAL A 77 -14.05 -11.22 -8.40
N SER A 78 -12.86 -10.69 -8.11
CA SER A 78 -12.75 -9.29 -7.72
C SER A 78 -13.15 -8.38 -8.88
N ARG A 79 -13.68 -7.18 -8.57
CA ARG A 79 -13.98 -6.15 -9.59
C ARG A 79 -12.76 -5.87 -10.47
N HIS A 80 -11.57 -5.79 -9.87
CA HIS A 80 -10.32 -5.61 -10.61
C HIS A 80 -10.09 -6.72 -11.64
N SER A 81 -10.20 -7.99 -11.25
CA SER A 81 -10.02 -9.11 -12.17
C SER A 81 -11.09 -9.13 -13.26
N TRP A 82 -12.33 -8.80 -12.92
CA TRP A 82 -13.42 -8.68 -13.88
C TRP A 82 -13.11 -7.61 -14.94
N PHE A 83 -12.68 -6.41 -14.53
CA PHE A 83 -12.29 -5.34 -15.45
C PHE A 83 -11.12 -5.75 -16.36
N MET A 84 -10.08 -6.38 -15.81
CA MET A 84 -8.94 -6.83 -16.62
C MET A 84 -9.36 -7.85 -17.68
N ASN A 85 -10.24 -8.79 -17.33
CA ASN A 85 -10.75 -9.78 -18.26
C ASN A 85 -11.61 -9.15 -19.36
N ALA A 86 -12.52 -8.24 -19.00
CA ALA A 86 -13.37 -7.55 -19.96
C ALA A 86 -12.56 -6.71 -20.95
N ILE A 87 -11.56 -5.97 -20.46
CA ILE A 87 -10.64 -5.19 -21.31
C ILE A 87 -9.85 -6.12 -22.24
N ALA A 88 -9.30 -7.22 -21.72
CA ALA A 88 -8.56 -8.18 -22.53
C ALA A 88 -9.43 -8.83 -23.61
N GLU A 89 -10.69 -9.12 -23.32
CA GLU A 89 -11.65 -9.66 -24.28
C GLU A 89 -11.97 -8.65 -25.39
N GLN A 90 -12.22 -7.40 -25.03
CA GLN A 90 -12.48 -6.33 -25.99
C GLN A 90 -11.28 -6.10 -26.94
N ILE A 91 -10.06 -6.05 -26.40
CA ILE A 91 -8.84 -5.91 -27.22
C ILE A 91 -8.70 -7.07 -28.21
N LYS A 92 -8.97 -8.31 -27.77
CA LYS A 92 -8.90 -9.48 -28.65
C LYS A 92 -9.92 -9.42 -29.78
N ARG A 93 -11.14 -8.96 -29.49
CA ARG A 93 -12.20 -8.77 -30.50
C ARG A 93 -11.75 -7.77 -31.56
N GLU A 94 -11.25 -6.60 -31.15
CA GLU A 94 -10.78 -5.55 -32.06
C GLU A 94 -9.52 -5.91 -32.86
N GLN A 95 -8.69 -6.83 -32.37
CA GLN A 95 -7.50 -7.29 -33.10
C GLN A 95 -7.79 -8.38 -34.15
N THR A 96 -8.95 -9.04 -34.05
CA THR A 96 -9.33 -10.15 -34.94
C THR A 96 -10.20 -9.67 -36.10
N GLU A 97 -10.86 -8.51 -35.96
CA GLU A 97 -11.54 -7.77 -37.03
C GLU A 97 -10.53 -6.95 -37.87
#